data_AF-A0A2L2YZ21-F1
#
_entry.id   AF-A0A2L2YZ21-F1
#
_cell.length_a   1.000
_cell.length_b   1.000
_cell.length_c   1.000
_cell.angle_alpha   90.00
_cell.angle_beta   90.00
_cell.angle_gamma   90.00
#
_symmetry.space_group_name_H-M   'P 1'
#
loop_
_entity.id
_entity.type
_entity.pdbx_description
1 polymer ?
#
loop_
_entity_poly.entity_id
_entity_poly.type
_entity_poly.pdbx_seq_one_letter_code
_entity_poly.pdbx_strand_id
1 'polypeptide(L)' 'DWTDRVVAVNAAGPGEPSEATKNHLVKHRKLKPHIDRTNLETTTIRKGKSLKLDVNIKGDPAPTVKWSLKDKLIES' A
#
# COMPACT_ATOMS: atom_id res chain seq x y z
N ASP A 1 22.75 0.41 23.86
CA ASP A 1 21.64 1.24 24.34
C ASP A 1 22.21 2.59 24.71
N TRP A 2 22.22 3.53 23.77
CA TRP A 2 22.79 4.88 23.94
C TRP A 2 21.64 5.86 23.82
N THR A 3 21.31 6.54 24.92
CA THR A 3 20.32 7.61 24.95
C THR A 3 21.02 8.91 25.27
N ASP A 4 21.28 9.72 24.24
CA ASP A 4 21.79 11.07 24.41
C ASP A 4 20.66 11.96 24.93
N ARG A 5 20.78 12.41 26.18
CA ARG A 5 19.82 13.31 26.83
C ARG A 5 20.27 14.76 26.63
N VAL A 6 19.56 15.50 25.77
CA VAL A 6 19.77 16.95 25.62
C VAL A 6 18.90 17.68 26.64
N VAL A 7 19.52 18.59 27.42
CA VAL A 7 18.83 19.47 28.38
C VAL A 7 19.02 20.92 27.93
N ALA A 8 17.93 21.67 27.79
CA ALA A 8 17.99 23.10 27.55
C ALA A 8 18.19 23.85 28.88
N VAL A 9 19.18 24.72 28.94
CA VAL A 9 19.46 25.54 30.13
C VAL A 9 18.91 26.94 29.87
N ASN A 10 17.93 27.38 30.66
CA ASN A 10 17.49 28.78 30.68
C ASN A 10 18.06 29.49 31.93
N ALA A 11 18.00 30.82 31.98
CA ALA A 11 18.66 31.65 32.99
C ALA A 11 18.19 31.39 34.45
N ALA A 12 17.17 30.55 34.67
CA ALA A 12 16.63 30.21 35.99
C ALA A 12 17.11 28.83 36.52
N GLY A 13 17.93 28.09 35.76
CA GLY A 13 18.43 26.76 36.12
C GLY A 13 18.00 25.67 35.13
N PRO A 14 18.49 24.41 35.27
CA PRO A 14 18.12 23.33 34.37
C PRO A 14 16.64 22.95 34.57
N GLY A 15 15.81 23.22 33.58
CA GLY A 15 14.40 22.78 33.56
C GLY A 15 14.27 21.28 33.32
N GLU A 16 13.12 20.71 33.70
CA GLU A 16 12.82 19.30 33.42
C GLU A 16 12.94 19.00 31.91
N PRO A 17 13.57 17.88 31.52
CA PRO A 17 13.64 17.48 30.11
C PRO A 17 12.24 17.31 29.53
N SER A 18 12.00 17.76 28.30
CA SER A 18 10.70 17.57 27.65
C SER A 18 10.35 16.09 27.55
N GLU A 19 9.07 15.74 27.70
CA GLU A 19 8.61 14.37 27.46
C GLU A 19 9.07 13.86 26.09
N ALA A 20 9.57 12.63 26.06
CA ALA A 20 10.01 11.99 24.83
C ALA A 20 8.86 11.96 23.82
N THR A 21 9.10 12.47 22.62
CA THR A 21 8.09 12.45 21.55
C THR A 21 7.69 10.99 21.28
N LYS A 22 6.38 10.70 21.28
CA LYS A 22 5.86 9.36 21.01
C LYS A 22 6.41 8.85 19.67
N ASN A 23 6.87 7.60 19.65
CA ASN A 23 7.37 6.95 18.44
C ASN A 23 6.35 7.07 17.30
N HIS A 24 6.72 7.80 16.25
CA HIS A 24 5.88 7.93 15.06
C HIS A 24 6.02 6.64 14.24
N LEU A 25 4.96 5.82 14.18
CA LEU A 25 4.96 4.61 13.35
C LEU A 25 4.83 5.04 11.89
N VAL A 26 5.97 5.29 11.23
CA VAL A 26 6.01 5.66 9.81
C VAL A 26 5.60 4.45 8.96
N LYS A 27 4.29 4.31 8.66
CA LYS A 27 3.81 3.36 7.65
C LYS A 27 4.02 3.95 6.25
N HIS A 28 5.23 3.84 5.73
CA HIS A 28 5.52 4.23 4.34
C HIS A 28 5.61 3.00 3.44
N ARG A 29 4.48 2.54 2.91
CA ARG A 29 4.46 1.77 1.65
C ARG A 29 3.26 2.18 0.80
N LYS A 30 3.41 3.26 0.04
CA LYS A 30 2.51 3.55 -1.08
C LYS A 30 2.97 2.74 -2.28
N LEU A 31 2.50 1.50 -2.39
CA LEU A 31 2.74 0.71 -3.60
C LEU A 31 1.72 1.11 -4.65
N LYS A 32 2.21 1.60 -5.79
CA LYS A 32 1.35 1.89 -6.93
C LYS A 32 0.59 0.61 -7.34
N PRO A 33 -0.70 0.72 -7.68
CA PRO A 33 -1.43 -0.41 -8.24
C PRO A 33 -0.69 -0.98 -9.45
N HIS A 34 -0.47 -2.28 -9.43
CA HIS A 34 0.19 -3.01 -10.48
C HIS A 34 -0.60 -4.28 -10.78
N ILE A 35 -0.91 -4.47 -12.06
CA ILE A 35 -1.62 -5.65 -12.57
C ILE A 35 -0.57 -6.62 -13.09
N ASP A 36 -0.48 -7.78 -12.47
CA ASP A 36 0.41 -8.85 -12.88
C ASP A 36 -0.21 -9.57 -14.08
N ARG A 37 0.41 -9.40 -15.26
CA ARG A 37 -0.11 -9.94 -16.53
C ARG A 37 0.43 -11.32 -16.86
N THR A 38 1.20 -11.94 -15.97
CA THR A 38 1.82 -13.24 -16.20
C THR A 38 0.78 -14.33 -16.49
N ASN A 39 -0.41 -14.22 -15.89
CA ASN A 39 -1.51 -15.18 -16.08
C ASN A 39 -2.51 -14.76 -17.19
N LEU A 40 -2.29 -13.62 -17.84
CA LEU A 40 -3.18 -13.09 -18.88
C LEU A 40 -2.69 -13.55 -20.26
N GLU A 41 -2.95 -14.81 -20.57
CA GLU A 41 -2.62 -15.41 -21.86
C GLU A 41 -3.80 -15.43 -22.84
N THR A 42 -3.48 -15.45 -24.13
CA THR A 42 -4.49 -15.56 -25.18
C THR A 42 -5.10 -16.95 -25.17
N THR A 43 -6.34 -17.05 -24.67
CA THR A 43 -7.06 -18.32 -24.57
C THR A 43 -8.19 -18.39 -25.60
N THR A 44 -8.22 -19.47 -26.38
CA THR A 44 -9.33 -19.76 -27.30
C THR A 44 -10.28 -20.75 -26.66
N ILE A 45 -11.53 -20.33 -26.41
CA ILE A 45 -12.58 -21.19 -25.85
C ILE A 45 -13.61 -21.58 -26.91
N ARG A 46 -14.19 -22.77 -26.77
CA ARG A 46 -15.34 -23.17 -27.60
C ARG A 46 -16.62 -22.53 -27.05
N LYS A 47 -17.56 -22.24 -27.95
CA LYS A 47 -18.88 -21.70 -27.59
C LYS A 47 -19.54 -22.58 -26.52
N GLY A 48 -20.06 -21.96 -25.47
CA GLY A 48 -20.76 -22.62 -24.36
C GLY A 48 -19.86 -23.11 -23.22
N LYS A 49 -18.53 -22.96 -23.31
CA LYS A 49 -17.64 -23.23 -22.17
C LYS A 49 -17.39 -21.95 -21.36
N SER A 50 -17.22 -22.11 -20.05
CA SER A 50 -16.82 -21.02 -19.16
C SER A 50 -15.35 -20.67 -19.31
N LEU A 51 -15.03 -19.39 -19.17
CA LEU A 51 -13.68 -18.85 -19.13
C LEU A 51 -13.42 -18.31 -17.72
N LYS A 52 -12.31 -18.75 -17.10
CA LYS A 52 -11.84 -18.21 -15.84
C LYS A 52 -10.57 -17.41 -16.10
N LEU A 53 -10.58 -16.13 -15.75
CA LEU A 53 -9.40 -15.25 -15.78
C LEU A 53 -8.95 -15.02 -14.34
N ASP A 54 -7.70 -15.34 -14.05
CA ASP A 54 -7.10 -15.16 -12.73
C ASP A 54 -5.95 -14.14 -12.84
N VAL A 55 -6.11 -12.99 -12.19
CA VAL A 55 -5.21 -11.84 -12.35
C VAL A 55 -4.81 -11.35 -10.98
N ASN A 56 -3.51 -11.43 -10.70
CA ASN A 56 -2.95 -10.93 -9.46
C ASN A 56 -2.79 -9.41 -9.52
N ILE A 57 -3.23 -8.72 -8.47
CA ILE A 57 -3.14 -7.27 -8.36
C ILE A 57 -2.36 -6.93 -7.09
N LYS A 58 -1.37 -6.06 -7.22
CA LYS A 58 -0.50 -5.60 -6.13
C LYS A 58 -0.75 -4.11 -5.92
N GLY A 59 -0.83 -3.65 -4.68
CA GLY A 59 -1.02 -2.23 -4.36
C GLY A 59 -1.28 -2.02 -2.87
N ASP A 60 -0.84 -0.87 -2.34
CA ASP A 60 -1.10 -0.46 -0.95
C ASP A 60 -1.40 1.04 -0.93
N PRO A 61 -2.61 1.49 -0.55
CA PRO A 61 -3.75 0.67 -0.09
C PRO A 61 -4.33 -0.25 -1.19
N ALA A 62 -5.15 -1.23 -0.78
CA ALA A 62 -5.76 -2.18 -1.71
C ALA A 62 -6.47 -1.45 -2.88
N PRO A 63 -6.10 -1.74 -4.14
CA PRO A 63 -6.60 -0.99 -5.27
C PRO A 63 -8.04 -1.38 -5.66
N THR A 64 -8.76 -0.45 -6.27
CA THR A 64 -10.09 -0.72 -6.84
C THR A 64 -9.97 -1.52 -8.13
N VAL A 65 -10.69 -2.64 -8.22
CA VAL A 65 -10.70 -3.54 -9.38
C VAL A 65 -11.93 -3.28 -10.24
N LYS A 66 -11.75 -3.13 -11.55
CA LYS A 66 -12.83 -2.97 -12.53
C LYS A 66 -12.54 -3.87 -13.73
N TRP A 67 -13.55 -4.60 -14.19
CA TRP A 67 -13.47 -5.42 -15.40
C TRP A 67 -14.11 -4.70 -16.57
N SER A 68 -13.50 -4.76 -17.75
CA SER A 68 -14.09 -4.23 -18.98
C SER A 68 -13.86 -5.19 -20.15
N LEU A 69 -14.84 -5.23 -21.05
CA LEU A 69 -14.76 -5.98 -22.30
C LEU A 69 -15.16 -5.06 -23.44
N LYS A 70 -14.24 -4.84 -24.39
CA LYS A 70 -14.45 -3.95 -25.54
C LYS A 70 -15.00 -2.58 -25.11
N ASP A 71 -14.32 -1.96 -24.14
CA ASP A 71 -14.67 -0.66 -23.55
C ASP A 71 -16.00 -0.59 -22.78
N LYS A 72 -16.73 -1.71 -22.67
CA LYS A 72 -17.90 -1.81 -21.80
C LYS A 72 -17.48 -2.29 -20.42
N LEU A 73 -17.78 -1.49 -19.39
CA LEU A 73 -17.61 -1.90 -18.00
C LEU A 73 -18.50 -3.13 -17.71
N ILE A 74 -17.91 -4.13 -17.07
CA ILE A 74 -18.60 -5.31 -16.56
C ILE A 74 -18.61 -5.19 -15.05
N GLU A 75 -19.80 -5.27 -14.46
CA GLU A 75 -19.95 -5.40 -13.02
C GLU A 75 -19.58 -6.84 -12.61
N SER A 76 -18.83 -6.97 -11.53
CA SER A 76 -18.40 -8.27 -10.99
C SER A 76 -19.54 -9.01 -10.32
#